data_AF-A0A8D2QR86-F1
#
_entry.id   AF-A0A8D2QR86-F1
#
_cell.length_a   1.000
_cell.length_b   1.000
_cell.length_c   1.000
_cell.angle_alpha   90.00
_cell.angle_beta   90.00
_cell.angle_gamma   90.00
#
_symmetry.space_group_name_H-M   'P 1'
#
loop_
_entity.id
_entity.type
_entity.pdbx_description
1 polymer ?
#
loop_
_entity_poly.entity_id
_entity_poly.type
_entity_poly.pdbx_seq_one_letter_code
_entity_poly.pdbx_strand_id
1 'polypeptide(L)'
;IVLKFPPKNLLQEPNNLKARNSFRYNGLIHRKTVGVEPAPDGKGIVVVLKKRAGQRKPATSYVRVRIRRDARGSLRSLRHLISKNRYRRDLRMVREPKNCQKSAPKTGENTEKKLIGL
;
A
#
# COMPACT_ATOMS: atom_id res chain seq x y z
N ILE A 1 -13.84 -31.22 -3.95
CA ILE A 1 -13.41 -29.83 -3.72
C ILE A 1 -12.31 -29.52 -4.73
N VAL A 2 -12.60 -28.77 -5.79
CA VAL A 2 -11.57 -28.40 -6.79
C VAL A 2 -10.72 -27.28 -6.19
N LEU A 3 -9.52 -27.60 -5.74
CA LEU A 3 -8.53 -26.60 -5.32
C LEU A 3 -8.12 -25.81 -6.56
N LYS A 4 -8.68 -24.61 -6.69
CA LYS A 4 -8.34 -23.67 -7.77
C LYS A 4 -6.95 -23.10 -7.48
N PHE A 5 -5.91 -23.74 -8.01
CA PHE A 5 -4.55 -23.22 -7.94
C PHE A 5 -4.49 -21.84 -8.60
N PRO A 6 -4.05 -20.79 -7.88
CA PRO A 6 -3.96 -19.45 -8.47
C PRO A 6 -2.92 -19.45 -9.60
N PRO A 7 -3.19 -18.78 -10.72
CA PRO A 7 -2.25 -18.75 -11.84
C PRO A 7 -0.92 -18.10 -11.47
N LYS A 8 0.14 -18.63 -12.08
CA LYS A 8 1.59 -18.33 -11.99
C LYS A 8 1.98 -17.00 -11.32
N ASN A 9 2.75 -17.13 -10.23
CA ASN A 9 3.71 -16.15 -9.68
C ASN A 9 3.17 -14.93 -8.89
N LEU A 10 2.03 -15.06 -8.22
CA LEU A 10 1.56 -14.07 -7.26
C LEU A 10 2.09 -14.40 -5.85
N LEU A 11 3.20 -13.78 -5.44
CA LEU A 11 3.66 -13.81 -4.05
C LEU A 11 2.99 -12.68 -3.28
N GLN A 12 2.23 -13.00 -2.24
CA GLN A 12 1.59 -12.05 -1.32
C GLN A 12 2.58 -11.49 -0.29
N GLU A 13 3.76 -11.07 -0.76
CA GLU A 13 4.75 -10.48 0.13
C GLU A 13 4.29 -9.09 0.62
N PRO A 14 4.48 -8.79 1.92
CA PRO A 14 4.27 -7.44 2.42
C PRO A 14 5.25 -6.47 1.72
N ASN A 15 4.77 -5.27 1.38
CA ASN A 15 5.52 -4.24 0.65
C ASN A 15 5.95 -4.60 -0.79
N ASN A 16 5.24 -5.50 -1.47
CA ASN A 16 5.39 -5.72 -2.92
C ASN A 16 4.36 -4.90 -3.71
N LEU A 17 4.82 -3.83 -4.36
CA LEU A 17 3.93 -2.89 -5.08
C LEU A 17 3.23 -3.48 -6.32
N LYS A 18 3.72 -4.57 -6.90
CA LYS A 18 3.13 -5.18 -8.11
C LYS A 18 2.60 -6.60 -7.91
N ALA A 19 2.76 -7.17 -6.71
CA ALA A 19 2.41 -8.55 -6.38
C ALA A 19 2.96 -9.57 -7.41
N ARG A 20 4.14 -9.29 -7.98
CA ARG A 20 4.83 -10.16 -8.92
C ARG A 20 6.13 -10.63 -8.30
N ASN A 21 6.48 -11.90 -8.52
CA ASN A 21 7.81 -12.40 -8.17
C ASN A 21 8.85 -11.77 -9.13
N SER A 22 9.53 -10.73 -8.68
CA SER A 22 10.60 -10.08 -9.41
C SER A 22 11.57 -9.47 -8.42
N PHE A 23 12.87 -9.61 -8.70
CA PHE A 23 13.93 -9.02 -7.87
C PHE A 23 13.69 -7.53 -7.64
N ARG A 24 13.20 -6.79 -8.64
CA ARG A 24 12.97 -5.33 -8.51
C ARG A 24 11.88 -4.97 -7.51
N TYR A 25 10.81 -5.76 -7.40
CA TYR A 25 9.63 -5.40 -6.61
C TYR A 25 9.53 -6.12 -5.26
N ASN A 26 10.51 -6.96 -4.92
CA ASN A 26 10.54 -7.69 -3.67
C ASN A 26 10.72 -6.74 -2.46
N GLY A 27 9.93 -6.96 -1.40
CA GLY A 27 9.87 -6.13 -0.19
C GLY A 27 10.78 -6.59 0.96
N LEU A 28 11.45 -7.74 0.82
CA LEU A 28 12.22 -8.37 1.89
C LEU A 28 13.73 -8.27 1.61
N ILE A 29 14.14 -8.57 0.38
CA ILE A 29 15.55 -8.68 -0.03
C ILE A 29 16.26 -7.32 0.00
N HIS A 30 15.55 -6.24 -0.34
CA HIS A 30 16.15 -4.91 -0.46
C HIS A 30 16.34 -4.22 0.89
N ARG A 31 17.43 -3.46 1.01
CA ARG A 31 17.69 -2.59 2.18
C ARG A 31 16.73 -1.41 2.27
N LYS A 32 16.22 -0.95 1.12
CA LYS A 32 15.24 0.12 0.99
C LYS A 32 13.99 -0.45 0.32
N THR A 33 12.82 -0.18 0.86
CA THR A 33 11.54 -0.63 0.28
C THR A 33 10.49 0.44 0.46
N VAL A 34 9.56 0.47 -0.50
CA VAL A 34 8.42 1.38 -0.50
C VAL A 34 7.18 0.50 -0.61
N GLY A 35 6.34 0.54 0.41
CA GLY A 35 5.00 0.00 0.42
C GLY A 35 3.98 1.13 0.36
N VAL A 36 2.86 0.88 -0.28
CA VAL A 36 1.71 1.79 -0.31
C VAL A 36 0.51 0.97 0.13
N GLU A 37 -0.05 1.34 1.28
CA GLU A 37 -1.19 0.69 1.89
C GLU A 37 -2.35 1.69 1.99
N PRO A 38 -3.60 1.25 1.86
CA PRO A 38 -4.74 2.10 2.19
C PRO A 38 -4.72 2.41 3.69
N ALA A 39 -5.14 3.62 4.06
CA ALA A 39 -5.33 3.94 5.46
C ALA A 39 -6.46 3.09 6.06
N PRO A 40 -6.35 2.64 7.33
CA PRO A 40 -7.41 1.87 7.99
C PRO A 40 -8.72 2.66 8.08
N ASP A 41 -8.61 3.99 8.13
CA ASP A 41 -9.74 4.91 8.21
C ASP A 41 -10.47 5.11 6.86
N GLY A 42 -10.02 4.44 5.79
CA GLY A 42 -10.53 4.61 4.42
C GLY A 42 -10.21 5.98 3.79
N LYS A 43 -9.63 6.91 4.56
CA LYS A 43 -9.30 8.27 4.15
C LYS A 43 -7.79 8.44 4.01
N GLY A 44 -7.33 8.43 2.76
CA GLY A 44 -5.93 8.67 2.40
C GLY A 44 -5.06 7.41 2.32
N ILE A 45 -3.75 7.61 2.31
CA ILE A 45 -2.76 6.59 1.97
C ILE A 45 -1.70 6.50 3.09
N VAL A 46 -1.24 5.28 3.37
CA VAL A 46 -0.10 5.02 4.25
C VAL A 46 1.08 4.57 3.41
N VAL A 47 2.18 5.31 3.51
CA VAL A 47 3.45 4.94 2.86
C VAL A 47 4.31 4.21 3.88
N VAL A 48 4.69 2.98 3.58
CA VAL A 48 5.57 2.16 4.41
C VAL A 48 6.98 2.23 3.84
N LEU A 49 7.94 2.67 4.64
CA LEU A 49 9.34 2.80 4.25
C LEU A 49 10.21 1.98 5.17
N LYS A 50 11.22 1.30 4.60
CA LYS A 50 12.20 0.57 5.40
C LYS A 50 13.35 1.49 5.82
N LYS A 51 13.67 1.52 7.11
CA LYS A 51 14.83 2.23 7.64
C LYS A 51 16.10 1.57 7.12
N ARG A 52 17.12 2.37 6.82
CA ARG A 52 18.45 1.84 6.45
C ARG A 52 19.11 1.15 7.65
N ALA A 53 18.98 1.73 8.84
CA ALA A 53 19.49 1.18 10.09
C ALA A 53 18.54 0.09 10.63
N GLY A 54 19.09 -0.89 11.35
CA GLY A 54 18.28 -1.91 12.03
C GLY A 54 17.68 -2.98 11.12
N GLN A 55 18.37 -3.38 10.04
CA GLN A 55 17.87 -4.40 9.10
C GLN A 55 17.54 -5.74 9.77
N ARG A 56 18.27 -6.11 10.82
CA ARG A 56 18.04 -7.35 11.61
C ARG A 56 17.01 -7.17 12.74
N LYS A 57 16.36 -6.01 12.84
CA LYS A 57 15.38 -5.67 13.88
C LYS A 57 14.02 -5.43 13.23
N PRO A 58 13.28 -6.49 12.83
CA PRO A 58 12.07 -6.36 12.02
C PRO A 58 11.02 -5.44 12.67
N ALA A 59 10.86 -5.52 13.99
CA ALA A 59 9.92 -4.70 14.76
C ALA A 59 10.09 -3.18 14.58
N THR A 60 11.33 -2.69 14.44
CA THR A 60 11.62 -1.24 14.33
C THR A 60 12.08 -0.81 12.93
N SER A 61 12.17 -1.76 12.01
CA SER A 61 12.73 -1.57 10.66
C SER A 61 11.81 -0.80 9.72
N TYR A 62 10.50 -0.73 9.99
CA TYR A 62 9.53 -0.04 9.14
C TYR A 62 9.08 1.28 9.75
N VAL A 63 8.89 2.29 8.90
CA VAL A 63 8.29 3.59 9.21
C VAL A 63 7.03 3.73 8.38
N ARG A 64 5.92 4.05 9.04
CA ARG A 64 4.64 4.29 8.39
C ARG A 64 4.35 5.80 8.41
N VAL A 65 4.19 6.38 7.23
CA VAL A 65 3.82 7.80 7.07
C VAL A 65 2.40 7.85 6.55
N ARG A 66 1.48 8.41 7.34
CA ARG A 66 0.08 8.61 6.93
C ARG A 66 -0.04 9.92 6.17
N ILE A 67 -0.64 9.89 4.99
CA ILE A 67 -0.91 11.07 4.16
C ILE A 67 -2.42 11.22 4.02
N ARG A 68 -2.97 12.24 4.69
CA ARG A 68 -4.39 12.62 4.61
C ARG A 68 -4.51 13.90 3.78
N ARG A 69 -4.61 13.73 2.46
CA ARG A 69 -4.83 14.81 1.48
C ARG A 69 -5.69 14.28 0.34
N ASP A 70 -6.09 15.18 -0.56
CA ASP A 70 -6.75 14.82 -1.81
C ASP A 70 -5.91 13.83 -2.63
N ALA A 71 -6.56 13.04 -3.49
CA ALA A 71 -5.91 12.00 -4.29
C ALA A 71 -4.67 12.53 -5.05
N ARG A 72 -4.80 13.69 -5.70
CA ARG A 72 -3.69 14.33 -6.43
C ARG A 72 -2.56 14.80 -5.50
N GLY A 73 -2.92 15.40 -4.35
CA GLY A 73 -1.96 15.86 -3.35
C GLY A 73 -1.16 14.72 -2.72
N SER A 74 -1.84 13.61 -2.45
CA SER A 74 -1.22 12.38 -1.90
C SER A 74 -0.23 11.75 -2.88
N LEU A 75 -0.60 11.61 -4.16
CA LEU A 75 0.30 11.13 -5.20
C LEU A 75 1.50 12.06 -5.43
N ARG A 76 1.28 13.38 -5.43
CA ARG A 76 2.37 14.37 -5.54
C ARG A 76 3.34 14.22 -4.38
N SER A 77 2.84 14.02 -3.17
CA SER A 77 3.68 13.85 -1.97
C SER A 77 4.51 12.57 -2.03
N LEU A 78 3.89 11.45 -2.43
CA LEU A 78 4.58 10.18 -2.64
C LEU A 78 5.71 10.31 -3.68
N ARG A 79 5.45 10.96 -4.82
CA ARG A 79 6.48 11.20 -5.85
C ARG A 79 7.65 12.03 -5.32
N HIS A 80 7.36 13.07 -4.54
CA HIS A 80 8.41 13.90 -3.96
C HIS A 80 9.25 13.13 -2.95
N LEU A 81 8.62 12.32 -2.10
CA LEU A 81 9.32 11.50 -1.10
C LEU A 81 10.32 10.56 -1.77
N ILE A 82 9.94 9.93 -2.89
CA ILE A 82 10.81 9.04 -3.67
C ILE A 82 11.92 9.84 -4.39
N SER A 83 11.54 10.91 -5.09
CA SER A 83 12.43 11.64 -5.98
C SER A 83 13.42 12.54 -5.24
N LYS A 84 12.92 13.40 -4.33
CA LYS A 84 13.74 14.38 -3.59
C LYS A 84 14.67 13.69 -2.60
N ASN A 85 14.22 12.67 -1.89
CA ASN A 85 15.06 11.94 -0.92
C ASN A 85 15.96 10.88 -1.59
N ARG A 86 15.94 10.78 -2.92
CA ARG A 86 16.68 9.76 -3.71
C ARG A 86 16.42 8.33 -3.19
N TYR A 87 15.18 8.08 -2.76
CA TYR A 87 14.78 6.83 -2.14
C TYR A 87 14.08 5.95 -3.18
N ARG A 88 14.81 5.01 -3.78
CA ARG A 88 14.32 4.07 -4.82
C ARG A 88 13.62 4.77 -5.99
N ARG A 89 14.37 5.60 -6.72
CA ARG A 89 13.89 6.31 -7.92
C ARG A 89 13.36 5.35 -9.01
N ASP A 90 13.81 4.11 -9.01
CA ASP A 90 13.34 3.02 -9.88
C ASP A 90 11.84 2.70 -9.69
N LEU A 91 11.31 2.93 -8.49
CA LEU A 91 9.90 2.67 -8.16
C LEU A 91 8.98 3.87 -8.39
N ARG A 92 9.49 5.00 -8.93
CA ARG A 92 8.74 6.26 -9.11
C ARG A 92 7.45 6.11 -9.91
N MET A 93 7.48 5.30 -10.97
CA MET A 93 6.35 5.11 -11.89
C MET A 93 5.44 3.95 -11.51
N VAL A 94 5.65 3.34 -10.34
CA VAL A 94 4.77 2.27 -9.89
C VAL A 94 3.47 2.90 -9.42
N ARG A 95 2.51 2.90 -10.33
CA ARG A 95 1.10 3.20 -10.06
C ARG A 95 0.63 2.22 -8.99
N GLU A 96 -0.20 2.73 -8.08
CA GLU A 96 -0.70 2.03 -6.89
C GLU A 96 -0.95 0.54 -7.14
N PRO A 97 -0.58 -0.34 -6.19
CA PRO A 97 -0.91 -1.76 -6.30
C PRO A 97 -2.42 -1.90 -6.56
N LYS A 98 -2.81 -2.86 -7.43
CA LYS A 98 -4.22 -3.14 -7.74
C LYS A 98 -5.09 -3.41 -6.50
N ASN A 99 -4.49 -3.64 -5.33
CA ASN A 99 -5.17 -3.74 -4.04
C ASN A 99 -5.76 -2.42 -3.52
N CYS A 100 -5.21 -1.25 -3.88
CA CYS A 100 -5.74 0.05 -3.45
C CYS A 100 -7.07 0.40 -4.14
N GLN A 101 -7.35 -0.18 -5.31
CA GLN A 101 -8.62 0.03 -6.02
C GLN A 101 -9.83 -0.65 -5.37
N LYS A 102 -9.62 -1.56 -4.40
CA LYS A 102 -10.69 -2.33 -3.77
C LYS A 102 -11.27 -1.71 -2.49
N SER A 103 -10.72 -0.60 -2.01
CA SER A 103 -11.21 0.08 -0.81
C SER A 103 -11.85 1.44 -1.10
N ALA A 104 -12.46 1.60 -2.29
CA ALA A 104 -13.49 2.62 -2.39
C ALA A 104 -14.64 2.20 -1.47
N PRO A 105 -15.05 3.00 -0.46
CA PRO A 105 -16.30 2.73 0.21
C PRO A 105 -17.38 2.74 -0.87
N LYS A 106 -18.07 1.61 -1.05
CA LYS A 106 -19.36 1.68 -1.73
C LYS A 106 -20.21 2.60 -0.85
N THR A 107 -20.70 3.68 -1.43
CA THR A 107 -21.72 4.51 -0.81
C THR A 107 -22.93 3.62 -0.55
N GLY A 108 -23.02 3.15 0.68
CA GLY A 108 -24.07 2.37 1.31
C GLY A 108 -23.64 2.39 2.77
N GLU A 109 -24.41 2.94 3.70
CA GLU A 109 -25.80 2.66 3.96
C GLU A 109 -26.49 3.93 4.49
N ASN A 110 -27.82 4.02 4.32
CA ASN A 110 -28.64 3.99 5.52
C ASN A 110 -30.10 3.64 5.17
N THR A 111 -30.39 2.37 5.42
CA THR A 111 -31.70 1.83 5.78
C THR A 111 -32.16 2.42 7.13
N GLU A 112 -32.44 3.72 7.16
CA GLU A 112 -33.03 4.42 8.33
C GLU A 112 -34.56 4.56 8.23
N LYS A 113 -35.26 3.51 7.75
CA LYS A 113 -36.74 3.48 7.79
C LYS A 113 -37.34 2.22 8.39
N LYS A 114 -36.57 1.43 9.16
CA LYS A 114 -37.12 0.25 9.88
C LYS A 114 -37.31 0.45 11.39
N LEU A 115 -37.32 1.68 11.87
CA LEU A 115 -37.70 2.03 13.24
C LEU A 115 -38.65 3.25 13.23
N ILE A 116 -39.81 3.06 12.60
CA ILE A 116 -41.07 3.64 13.05
C ILE A 116 -41.84 2.39 13.50
N GLY A 117 -42.08 2.10 14.77
CA GLY A 117 -42.37 3.05 15.84
C GLY A 117 -43.83 3.50 15.77
N LEU A 118 -44.74 2.61 15.36
CA LEU A 118 -46.16 2.51 15.72
C LEU A 118 -46.59 1.06 15.52
#